data_AF-A0A814CV21-F1
#
_entry.id   AF-A0A814CV21-F1
#
_cell.length_a   1.000
_cell.length_b   1.000
_cell.length_c   1.000
_cell.angle_alpha   90.00
_cell.angle_beta   90.00
_cell.angle_gamma   90.00
#
_symmetry.space_group_name_H-M   'P 1'
#
loop_
_entity.id
_entity.type
_entity.pdbx_description
1 polymer ?
#
loop_
_entity_poly.entity_id
_entity_poly.type
_entity_poly.pdbx_seq_one_letter_code
_entity_poly.pdbx_strand_id
1 'polypeptide(L)'
;GKLEPRFRGPYTVVRRTRKGNYILAKSEVVEMKQSYPLNKLKIVSDTLIDNNEFYDIEKILKDRTRRGMKEYFVKWKGFSDEENS
;
A
#
# COMPACT_ATOMS: atom_id res chain seq x y z
N GLY A 1 10.07 -9.61 7.61
CA GLY A 1 10.59 -10.88 7.03
C GLY A 1 10.28 -10.97 5.55
N LYS A 2 10.63 -12.08 4.88
CA LYS A 2 10.44 -12.34 3.43
C LYS A 2 8.98 -12.18 2.92
N LEU A 3 8.02 -11.96 3.83
CA LEU A 3 6.59 -11.81 3.59
C LEU A 3 6.05 -10.39 3.89
N GLU A 4 6.90 -9.45 4.27
CA GLU A 4 6.45 -8.06 4.49
C GLU A 4 6.09 -7.39 3.17
N PRO A 5 5.00 -6.62 3.11
CA PRO A 5 4.64 -5.89 1.91
C PRO A 5 5.74 -4.89 1.57
N ARG A 6 6.13 -4.86 0.29
CA ARG A 6 7.20 -3.99 -0.21
C ARG A 6 6.86 -2.50 -0.05
N PHE A 7 5.57 -2.17 -0.08
CA PHE A 7 5.03 -0.83 0.10
C PHE A 7 3.85 -0.89 1.07
N ARG A 8 3.62 0.20 1.81
CA ARG A 8 2.46 0.40 2.70
C ARG A 8 1.84 1.75 2.35
N GLY A 9 0.61 1.98 2.79
CA GLY A 9 -0.15 3.20 2.43
C GLY A 9 -1.06 3.00 1.23
N PRO A 10 -1.89 4.00 0.89
CA PRO A 10 -1.41 5.30 0.43
C PRO A 10 -0.99 6.28 1.55
N TYR A 11 -0.10 7.21 1.19
CA TYR A 11 0.34 8.32 2.04
C TYR A 11 0.37 9.61 1.22
N THR A 12 0.12 10.74 1.85
CA THR A 12 0.27 12.06 1.21
C THR A 12 1.66 12.63 1.44
N VAL A 13 2.17 13.36 0.45
CA VAL A 13 3.44 14.09 0.59
C VAL A 13 3.15 15.41 1.27
N VAL A 14 3.75 15.62 2.44
CA VAL A 14 3.60 16.88 3.19
C VAL A 14 4.62 17.90 2.73
N ARG A 15 5.90 17.51 2.67
CA ARG A 15 6.99 18.41 2.27
C ARG A 15 8.24 17.68 1.80
N ARG A 16 9.10 18.42 1.09
CA ARG A 16 10.45 18.00 0.73
C ARG A 16 11.47 18.66 1.65
N THR A 17 12.44 17.88 2.14
CA THR A 17 13.57 18.37 2.93
C THR A 17 14.65 19.01 2.04
N ARG A 18 15.54 19.82 2.61
CA ARG A 18 16.68 20.42 1.87
C ARG A 18 17.58 19.37 1.20
N LYS A 19 17.66 18.16 1.77
CA LYS A 19 18.45 17.03 1.23
C LYS A 19 17.70 16.23 0.16
N GLY A 20 16.48 16.62 -0.19
CA GLY A 20 15.71 16.01 -1.28
C GLY A 20 14.78 14.86 -0.88
N ASN A 21 14.80 14.41 0.39
CA ASN A 21 13.86 13.41 0.91
C ASN A 21 12.48 14.01 1.18
N TYR A 22 11.45 13.17 1.29
CA TYR A 22 10.05 13.53 1.50
C TYR A 22 9.58 13.15 2.90
N ILE A 23 8.81 14.04 3.53
CA ILE A 23 8.02 13.75 4.73
C ILE A 23 6.61 13.39 4.27
N LEU A 24 6.07 12.31 4.82
CA LEU A 24 4.78 11.74 4.45
C LEU A 24 3.78 11.86 5.61
N ALA A 25 2.48 11.86 5.32
CA ALA A 25 1.42 11.77 6.31
C ALA A 25 0.48 10.59 6.01
N LYS A 26 0.00 9.93 7.08
CA LYS A 26 -0.97 8.81 7.00
C LYS A 26 -2.41 9.32 6.91
N SER A 27 -2.67 10.44 7.57
CA SER A 27 -3.90 11.22 7.51
C SER A 27 -3.52 12.69 7.69
N GLU A 28 -4.44 13.63 7.48
CA GLU A 28 -4.18 15.08 7.58
C GLU A 28 -3.54 15.51 8.92
N VAL A 29 -3.71 14.70 9.98
CA VAL A 29 -3.26 15.02 11.34
C VAL A 29 -1.98 14.28 11.73
N VAL A 30 -1.56 13.24 11.00
CA VAL A 30 -0.48 12.33 11.42
C VAL A 30 0.65 12.30 10.41
N GLU A 31 1.65 13.15 10.65
CA GLU A 31 2.94 13.10 9.95
C GLU A 31 3.82 11.93 10.43
N MET A 32 4.56 11.36 9.49
CA MET A 32 5.59 10.36 9.76
C MET A 32 6.83 11.05 10.34
N LYS A 33 7.39 10.48 11.41
CA LYS A 33 8.59 11.03 12.09
C LYS A 33 9.86 11.02 11.22
N GLN A 34 9.89 10.21 10.17
CA GLN A 34 11.06 10.02 9.30
C GLN A 34 10.82 10.52 7.88
N SER A 35 11.89 10.90 7.20
CA SER A 35 11.88 11.23 5.77
C SER A 35 12.25 10.03 4.90
N TYR A 36 11.71 9.96 3.68
CA TYR A 36 11.96 8.89 2.72
C TYR A 36 12.53 9.43 1.40
N PRO A 37 13.54 8.78 0.80
CA PRO A 37 14.00 9.12 -0.54
C PRO A 37 12.99 8.66 -1.60
N LEU A 38 12.98 9.32 -2.77
CA LEU A 38 12.02 9.04 -3.85
C LEU A 38 12.00 7.57 -4.28
N ASN A 39 13.16 6.92 -4.35
CA ASN A 39 13.27 5.52 -4.76
C ASN A 39 12.67 4.50 -3.75
N LYS A 40 12.27 4.95 -2.56
CA LYS A 40 11.50 4.16 -1.59
C LYS A 40 10.00 4.42 -1.69
N LEU A 41 9.56 5.28 -2.61
CA LEU A 41 8.17 5.62 -2.82
C LEU A 41 7.67 5.02 -4.13
N LYS A 42 6.38 4.67 -4.16
CA LYS A 42 5.64 4.35 -5.38
C LYS A 42 4.52 5.37 -5.50
N ILE A 43 4.58 6.19 -6.54
CA ILE A 43 3.52 7.18 -6.83
C ILE A 43 2.29 6.41 -7.31
N VAL A 44 1.14 6.77 -6.77
CA VAL A 44 -0.19 6.26 -7.14
C VAL A 44 -1.06 7.44 -7.59
N SER A 45 -2.07 7.21 -8.43
CA SER A 45 -2.95 8.28 -8.90
C SER A 45 -4.00 8.66 -7.85
N ASP A 46 -4.37 9.94 -7.82
CA ASP A 46 -5.36 10.48 -6.88
C ASP A 46 -6.73 9.82 -7.02
N THR A 47 -7.12 9.44 -8.25
CA THR A 47 -8.38 8.71 -8.52
C THR A 47 -8.51 7.40 -7.76
N LEU A 48 -7.41 6.67 -7.53
CA LEU A 48 -7.45 5.42 -6.77
C LEU A 48 -7.63 5.68 -5.27
N ILE A 49 -7.17 6.85 -4.79
CA ILE A 49 -7.28 7.28 -3.40
C ILE A 49 -8.72 7.73 -3.11
N ASP A 50 -9.28 8.57 -3.98
CA ASP A 50 -10.63 9.14 -3.81
C ASP A 50 -11.72 8.06 -3.83
N ASN A 51 -11.56 7.02 -4.66
CA ASN A 51 -12.49 5.89 -4.70
C ASN A 51 -12.29 4.89 -3.56
N ASN A 52 -11.31 5.11 -2.68
CA ASN A 52 -10.94 4.19 -1.59
C ASN A 52 -10.72 2.74 -2.08
N GLU A 53 -10.15 2.57 -3.27
CA GLU A 53 -9.97 1.26 -3.94
C GLU A 53 -8.79 0.45 -3.38
N PHE A 54 -8.23 0.85 -2.24
CA PHE A 54 -7.13 0.16 -1.58
C PHE A 54 -7.64 -0.63 -0.37
N TYR A 55 -7.34 -1.93 -0.37
CA TYR A 55 -7.70 -2.83 0.72
C TYR A 55 -6.46 -3.51 1.29
N ASP A 56 -6.38 -3.58 2.61
CA ASP A 56 -5.33 -4.33 3.29
C ASP A 56 -5.62 -5.83 3.16
N ILE A 57 -4.62 -6.57 2.69
CA ILE A 57 -4.65 -8.04 2.70
C ILE A 57 -4.15 -8.52 4.07
N GLU A 58 -4.89 -9.42 4.70
CA GLU A 58 -4.45 -10.12 5.91
C GLU A 58 -3.48 -11.25 5.56
N LYS A 59 -3.85 -12.08 4.58
CA LYS A 59 -3.06 -13.24 4.16
C LYS A 59 -3.37 -13.65 2.72
N ILE A 60 -2.35 -14.17 2.02
CA ILE A 60 -2.55 -14.90 0.76
C ILE A 60 -2.91 -16.35 1.11
N LEU A 61 -4.08 -16.80 0.67
CA LEU A 61 -4.59 -18.14 0.94
C LEU A 61 -4.09 -19.14 -0.10
N LYS A 62 -4.11 -18.76 -1.39
CA LYS A 62 -3.62 -19.57 -2.51
C LYS A 62 -3.07 -18.66 -3.61
N ASP A 63 -2.11 -19.17 -4.38
CA ASP A 63 -1.72 -18.57 -5.66
C ASP A 63 -1.86 -19.59 -6.80
N ARG A 64 -2.12 -19.09 -8.00
CA ARG A 64 -2.12 -19.90 -9.21
C ARG A 64 -1.60 -19.09 -10.39
N THR A 65 -1.17 -19.76 -11.45
CA THR A 65 -0.84 -19.11 -12.73
C THR A 65 -1.85 -19.55 -13.77
N ARG A 66 -2.59 -18.59 -14.34
CA ARG A 66 -3.59 -18.82 -15.39
C ARG A 66 -3.24 -17.97 -16.61
N ARG A 67 -3.06 -18.61 -17.77
CA ARG A 67 -2.67 -17.94 -19.03
C ARG A 67 -1.42 -17.04 -18.88
N GLY A 68 -0.43 -17.50 -18.11
CA GLY A 68 0.81 -16.75 -17.86
C GLY A 68 0.69 -15.62 -16.83
N MET A 69 -0.50 -15.35 -16.28
CA MET A 69 -0.72 -14.35 -15.24
C MET A 69 -0.83 -15.01 -13.86
N LYS A 70 -0.15 -14.45 -12.87
CA LYS A 70 -0.26 -14.89 -11.48
C LYS A 70 -1.49 -14.27 -10.84
N GLU A 71 -2.36 -15.13 -10.32
CA GLU A 71 -3.57 -14.77 -9.58
C GLU A 71 -3.41 -15.20 -8.12
N TYR A 72 -4.01 -14.45 -7.21
CA TYR A 72 -3.98 -14.71 -5.77
C TYR A 72 -5.40 -14.75 -5.24
N PHE A 73 -5.69 -15.76 -4.41
CA PHE A 73 -6.88 -15.81 -3.58
C PHE A 73 -6.49 -15.34 -2.19
N VAL A 74 -7.08 -14.25 -1.71
CA VAL A 74 -6.64 -13.51 -0.53
C VAL A 74 -7.71 -13.46 0.55
N LYS A 75 -7.25 -13.36 1.80
CA LYS A 75 -8.06 -12.97 2.95
C LYS A 75 -7.95 -11.46 3.12
N TRP A 76 -9.05 -10.75 2.97
CA TRP A 76 -9.10 -9.30 3.22
C TRP A 76 -9.14 -9.01 4.71
N LYS A 77 -8.33 -8.05 5.14
CA LYS A 77 -8.22 -7.67 6.55
C LYS A 77 -9.48 -6.96 7.01
N GLY A 78 -10.10 -7.47 8.08
CA GLY A 78 -11.31 -6.89 8.66
C GLY A 78 -12.62 -7.31 7.99
N PHE A 79 -12.57 -8.20 7.00
CA PHE A 79 -13.74 -8.78 6.34
C PHE A 79 -13.93 -10.24 6.76
N SER A 80 -15.11 -10.82 6.53
CA SER A 80 -15.40 -12.24 6.81
C SER A 80 -14.70 -13.16 5.78
N ASP A 81 -14.76 -14.47 5.98
CA ASP A 81 -14.17 -15.43 5.02
C ASP A 81 -14.98 -15.55 3.72
N GLU A 82 -16.22 -15.06 3.72
CA GLU A 82 -17.12 -15.03 2.56
C GLU A 82 -16.62 -14.04 1.50
N GLU A 83 -15.89 -13.00 1.93
CA GLU A 83 -15.32 -11.97 1.05
C GLU A 83 -13.97 -12.38 0.43
N ASN A 84 -13.41 -13.52 0.84
CA ASN A 84 -12.15 -14.00 0.30
C ASN A 84 -12.26 -14.15 -1.22
N SER A 85 -11.35 -13.50 -1.96
CA SER A 85 -11.37 -13.45 -3.42
C SER A 85 -9.97 -13.45 -4.03
#